data_AF-A0A2C5Y9L0-F1
#
_entry.id   AF-A0A2C5Y9L0-F1
#
_cell.length_a   1.000
_cell.length_b   1.000
_cell.length_c   1.000
_cell.angle_alpha   90.00
_cell.angle_beta   90.00
_cell.angle_gamma   90.00
#
_symmetry.space_group_name_H-M   'P 1'
#
loop_
_entity.id
_entity.type
_entity.pdbx_description
1 polymer ?
#
loop_
_entity_poly.entity_id
_entity_poly.type
_entity_poly.pdbx_seq_one_letter_code
_entity_poly.pdbx_strand_id
1 'polypeptide(L)'
;MHITKVLALAFASSALAADTAASYLGIAYSQPQYRGYSQTIGNHEAGRCVNLDRGVRNDVESVRVSRGVRCTYWNDQYCRGHSDSYQQDDGYVRGKKYDSVRCEYWRR
;
A
#
# COMPACT_ATOMS: atom_id res chain seq x y z
N MET A 1 40.66 39.16 -36.13
CA MET A 1 39.46 39.17 -35.25
C MET A 1 38.68 37.89 -35.51
N HIS A 2 38.77 36.90 -34.63
CA HIS A 2 38.02 35.65 -34.73
C HIS A 2 36.74 35.76 -33.88
N ILE A 3 35.59 35.54 -34.51
CA ILE A 3 34.27 35.57 -33.88
C ILE A 3 33.95 34.17 -33.36
N THR A 4 33.86 34.04 -32.05
CA THR A 4 33.56 32.79 -31.34
C THR A 4 32.08 32.42 -31.52
N LYS A 5 31.82 31.25 -32.12
CA LYS A 5 30.48 30.67 -32.23
C LYS A 5 30.04 30.13 -30.87
N VAL A 6 28.98 30.68 -30.30
CA VAL A 6 28.36 30.18 -29.08
C VAL A 6 27.42 29.03 -29.44
N LEU A 7 27.77 27.82 -29.03
CA LEU A 7 26.95 26.62 -29.18
C LEU A 7 26.06 26.48 -27.94
N ALA A 8 24.77 26.74 -28.08
CA ALA A 8 23.80 26.56 -26.99
C ALA A 8 23.43 25.07 -26.86
N LEU A 9 23.82 24.45 -25.74
CA LEU A 9 23.41 23.10 -25.37
C LEU A 9 22.09 23.16 -24.60
N ALA A 10 20.99 22.79 -25.25
CA ALA A 10 19.70 22.58 -24.61
C ALA A 10 19.67 21.18 -23.97
N PHE A 11 19.72 21.12 -22.64
CA PHE A 11 19.50 19.87 -21.90
C PHE A 11 18.00 19.66 -21.66
N ALA A 12 17.37 18.86 -22.52
CA ALA A 12 16.03 18.34 -22.27
C ALA A 12 16.12 17.20 -21.24
N SER A 13 15.76 17.48 -19.99
CA SER A 13 15.63 16.45 -18.96
C SER A 13 14.22 15.87 -19.01
N SER A 14 14.01 14.79 -19.78
CA SER A 14 12.80 13.99 -19.68
C SER A 14 12.87 13.17 -18.39
N ALA A 15 12.20 13.65 -17.34
CA ALA A 15 11.91 12.83 -16.19
C ALA A 15 10.98 11.69 -16.63
N LEU A 16 11.55 10.49 -16.82
CA LEU A 16 10.78 9.26 -16.79
C LEU A 16 10.27 9.12 -15.37
N ALA A 17 9.05 9.61 -15.11
CA ALA A 17 8.29 9.16 -13.96
C ALA A 17 8.09 7.67 -14.19
N ALA A 18 8.96 6.86 -13.57
CA ALA A 18 8.77 5.44 -13.50
C ALA A 18 7.43 5.24 -12.81
N ASP A 19 6.41 4.96 -13.61
CA ASP A 19 5.17 4.33 -13.19
C ASP A 19 5.56 2.92 -12.72
N THR A 20 6.32 2.84 -11.64
CA THR A 20 6.31 1.66 -10.79
C THR A 20 4.95 1.73 -10.12
N ALA A 21 3.92 1.31 -10.85
CA ALA A 21 2.65 0.92 -10.28
C ALA A 21 3.02 -0.11 -9.22
N ALA A 22 3.20 0.37 -7.99
CA ALA A 22 3.65 -0.43 -6.88
C ALA A 22 2.67 -1.59 -6.83
N SER A 23 3.18 -2.79 -7.10
CA SER A 23 2.38 -3.98 -7.29
C SER A 23 2.02 -4.53 -5.90
N TYR A 24 1.14 -3.79 -5.21
CA TYR A 24 0.63 -4.13 -3.90
C TYR A 24 -0.77 -4.73 -4.01
N LEU A 25 -1.12 -5.57 -3.05
CA LEU A 25 -2.47 -6.09 -2.85
C LEU A 25 -3.25 -5.20 -1.90
N GLY A 26 -2.61 -4.78 -0.82
CA GLY A 26 -3.15 -3.81 0.11
C GLY A 26 -2.05 -3.06 0.85
N ILE A 27 -2.43 -1.97 1.51
CA ILE A 27 -1.55 -1.23 2.42
C ILE A 27 -2.36 -0.89 3.67
N ALA A 28 -1.84 -1.24 4.84
CA ALA A 28 -2.40 -0.85 6.12
C ALA A 28 -1.66 0.38 6.65
N TYR A 29 -2.39 1.34 7.22
CA TYR A 29 -1.85 2.60 7.74
C TYR A 29 -2.26 2.80 9.19
N SER A 30 -1.33 3.33 9.98
CA SER A 30 -1.52 3.57 11.42
C SER A 30 -2.32 4.84 11.75
N GLN A 31 -2.72 5.62 10.73
CA GLN A 31 -3.49 6.85 10.89
C GLN A 31 -4.55 6.96 9.79
N PRO A 32 -5.57 7.82 9.96
CA PRO A 32 -6.59 8.06 8.94
C PRO A 32 -6.00 8.70 7.68
N GLN A 33 -6.76 8.63 6.59
CA GLN A 33 -6.40 9.24 5.31
C GLN A 33 -5.03 8.80 4.76
N TYR A 34 -4.64 7.55 4.98
CA TYR A 34 -3.44 6.92 4.44
C TYR A 34 -2.13 7.56 4.92
N ARG A 35 -2.07 7.87 6.22
CA ARG A 35 -0.92 8.54 6.87
C ARG A 35 -0.29 7.65 7.95
N GLY A 36 0.82 8.12 8.52
CA GLY A 36 1.51 7.43 9.61
C GLY A 36 2.38 6.28 9.13
N TYR A 37 2.66 5.34 10.04
CA TYR A 37 3.35 4.11 9.69
C TYR A 37 2.49 3.29 8.75
N SER A 38 3.13 2.57 7.84
CA SER A 38 2.41 1.72 6.91
C SER A 38 3.13 0.40 6.69
N GLN A 39 2.33 -0.60 6.34
CA GLN A 39 2.82 -1.89 5.90
C GLN A 39 2.15 -2.24 4.58
N THR A 40 2.99 -2.49 3.57
CA THR A 40 2.55 -2.89 2.24
C THR A 40 2.49 -4.41 2.17
N ILE A 41 1.36 -4.93 1.72
CA ILE A 41 1.17 -6.35 1.42
C ILE A 41 1.40 -6.50 -0.08
N GLY A 42 2.50 -7.12 -0.46
CA GLY A 42 2.94 -7.25 -1.85
C GLY A 42 2.26 -8.41 -2.58
N ASN A 43 2.35 -8.43 -3.91
CA ASN A 43 1.82 -9.53 -4.73
C ASN A 43 2.39 -10.92 -4.35
N HIS A 44 3.64 -10.99 -3.87
CA HIS A 44 4.27 -12.25 -3.43
C HIS A 44 3.64 -12.85 -2.16
N GLU A 45 2.79 -12.08 -1.48
CA GLU A 45 2.04 -12.48 -0.29
C GLU A 45 0.59 -12.84 -0.61
N ALA A 46 0.21 -12.89 -1.90
CA ALA A 46 -1.15 -13.23 -2.32
C ALA A 46 -1.62 -14.55 -1.70
N GLY A 47 -2.75 -14.50 -1.00
CA GLY A 47 -3.35 -15.64 -0.30
C GLY A 47 -2.60 -16.08 0.96
N ARG A 48 -1.47 -15.45 1.32
CA ARG A 48 -0.70 -15.76 2.52
C ARG A 48 -1.15 -14.86 3.67
N CYS A 49 -1.15 -15.42 4.87
CA CYS A 49 -1.38 -14.62 6.07
C CYS A 49 -0.10 -13.87 6.44
N VAL A 50 -0.23 -12.57 6.69
CA VAL A 50 0.84 -11.67 7.07
C VAL A 50 0.51 -11.07 8.44
N ASN A 51 1.42 -11.20 9.39
CA ASN A 51 1.27 -10.51 10.67
C ASN A 51 1.66 -9.04 10.50
N LEU A 52 0.87 -8.14 11.09
CA LEU A 52 1.16 -6.72 11.01
C LEU A 52 2.38 -6.37 11.85
N ASP A 53 3.20 -5.44 11.36
CA ASP A 53 4.37 -4.93 12.04
C ASP A 53 3.96 -4.10 13.26
N ARG A 54 4.83 -4.05 14.27
CA ARG A 54 4.53 -3.39 15.56
C ARG A 54 4.03 -1.95 15.42
N GLY A 55 4.46 -1.20 14.39
CA GLY A 55 4.05 0.19 14.17
C GLY A 55 2.67 0.39 13.53
N VAL A 56 2.05 -0.67 13.02
CA VAL A 56 0.72 -0.63 12.37
C VAL A 56 -0.27 -1.54 13.10
N ARG A 57 0.23 -2.62 13.72
CA ARG A 57 -0.53 -3.56 14.52
C ARG A 57 -1.32 -2.86 15.62
N ASN A 58 -2.58 -3.24 15.80
CA ASN A 58 -3.56 -2.64 16.72
C ASN A 58 -3.93 -1.17 16.44
N ASP A 59 -3.27 -0.51 15.49
CA ASP A 59 -3.42 0.91 15.20
C ASP A 59 -3.88 1.16 13.75
N VAL A 60 -4.43 0.15 13.06
CA VAL A 60 -4.90 0.32 11.67
C VAL A 60 -6.10 1.27 11.63
N GLU A 61 -5.90 2.45 11.03
CA GLU A 61 -6.91 3.50 10.93
C GLU A 61 -7.27 3.87 9.49
N SER A 62 -6.50 3.39 8.50
CA SER A 62 -6.93 3.41 7.09
C SER A 62 -6.26 2.32 6.28
N VAL A 63 -6.89 1.92 5.19
CA VAL A 63 -6.42 0.84 4.31
C VAL A 63 -6.56 1.22 2.84
N ARG A 64 -5.58 0.83 2.03
CA ARG A 64 -5.72 0.80 0.57
C ARG A 64 -5.81 -0.63 0.08
N VAL A 65 -6.64 -0.86 -0.93
CA VAL A 65 -6.85 -2.18 -1.53
C VAL A 65 -6.81 -2.06 -3.04
N SER A 66 -5.94 -2.83 -3.67
CA SER A 66 -5.85 -2.86 -5.12
C SER A 66 -7.14 -3.37 -5.77
N ARG A 67 -7.45 -2.85 -6.95
CA ARG A 67 -8.64 -3.26 -7.69
C ARG A 67 -8.64 -4.77 -7.95
N GLY A 68 -9.75 -5.43 -7.63
CA GLY A 68 -9.88 -6.88 -7.80
C GLY A 68 -9.16 -7.69 -6.72
N VAL A 69 -8.82 -7.08 -5.59
CA VAL A 69 -8.29 -7.73 -4.40
C VAL A 69 -9.30 -7.62 -3.27
N ARG A 70 -9.35 -8.66 -2.42
CA ARG A 70 -9.97 -8.60 -1.10
C ARG A 70 -8.89 -8.76 -0.04
N CYS A 71 -8.79 -7.80 0.87
CA CYS A 71 -7.95 -7.89 2.05
C CYS A 71 -8.81 -8.11 3.27
N THR A 72 -8.63 -9.25 3.93
CA THR A 72 -9.28 -9.56 5.20
C THR A 72 -8.28 -9.27 6.32
N TYR A 73 -8.74 -8.60 7.37
CA TYR A 73 -7.95 -8.27 8.55
C TYR A 73 -8.52 -8.99 9.75
N TRP A 74 -7.64 -9.47 10.63
CA TRP A 74 -7.99 -10.24 11.82
C TRP A 74 -7.45 -9.58 13.08
N ASN A 75 -8.18 -9.74 14.19
CA ASN A 75 -7.80 -9.19 15.49
C ASN A 75 -6.81 -10.06 16.29
N ASP A 76 -6.37 -11.18 15.74
CA ASP A 76 -5.26 -11.99 16.26
C ASP A 76 -4.27 -12.29 15.13
N GLN A 77 -3.06 -12.69 15.50
CA GLN A 77 -2.03 -13.13 14.59
C GLN A 77 -2.42 -14.42 13.86
N TYR A 78 -1.76 -14.63 12.72
CA TYR A 78 -1.93 -15.83 11.88
C TYR A 78 -3.36 -15.99 11.33
N CYS A 79 -4.07 -14.87 11.13
CA CYS A 79 -5.40 -14.81 10.51
C CYS A 79 -6.44 -15.60 11.29
N ARG A 80 -6.47 -15.38 12.61
CA ARG A 80 -7.37 -16.03 13.57
C ARG A 80 -8.27 -15.00 14.25
N GLY A 81 -9.35 -15.48 14.87
CA GLY A 81 -10.28 -14.62 15.60
C GLY A 81 -11.29 -13.89 14.71
N HIS A 82 -11.75 -12.74 15.17
CA HIS A 82 -12.70 -11.90 14.46
C HIS A 82 -12.03 -11.21 13.28
N SER A 83 -12.79 -11.04 12.20
CA SER A 83 -12.28 -10.48 10.95
C SER A 83 -13.24 -9.54 10.27
N ASP A 84 -12.68 -8.56 9.58
CA ASP A 84 -13.39 -7.70 8.64
C ASP A 84 -12.68 -7.74 7.28
N SER A 85 -13.40 -7.46 6.20
CA SER A 85 -12.85 -7.52 4.83
C SER A 85 -13.07 -6.23 4.08
N TYR A 86 -12.04 -5.81 3.35
CA TYR A 86 -12.02 -4.61 2.53
C TYR A 86 -11.72 -5.00 1.08
N GLN A 87 -12.53 -4.49 0.15
CA GLN A 87 -12.36 -4.68 -1.30
C GLN A 87 -12.08 -3.37 -2.03
N GLN A 88 -12.07 -2.27 -1.27
CA GLN A 88 -11.86 -0.91 -1.71
C GLN A 88 -11.11 -0.19 -0.60
N ASP A 89 -10.55 0.97 -0.94
CA ASP A 89 -9.91 1.84 0.03
C ASP A 89 -10.91 2.28 1.11
N ASP A 90 -10.43 2.38 2.35
CA ASP A 90 -11.16 3.00 3.45
C ASP A 90 -10.22 3.96 4.18
N GLY A 91 -10.57 5.25 4.15
CA GLY A 91 -9.78 6.30 4.77
C GLY A 91 -9.98 6.42 6.29
N TYR A 92 -10.94 5.71 6.88
CA TYR A 92 -11.37 5.88 8.27
C TYR A 92 -11.87 4.57 8.90
N VAL A 93 -10.95 3.63 9.10
CA VAL A 93 -11.22 2.40 9.86
C VAL A 93 -11.40 2.74 11.35
N ARG A 94 -12.64 2.63 11.86
CA ARG A 94 -12.98 3.09 13.22
C ARG A 94 -12.96 1.97 14.24
N GLY A 95 -12.15 2.14 15.29
CA GLY A 95 -12.28 1.38 16.54
C GLY A 95 -12.00 -0.11 16.41
N LYS A 96 -11.28 -0.52 15.37
CA LYS A 96 -10.89 -1.90 15.10
C LYS A 96 -9.41 -2.07 15.38
N LYS A 97 -9.06 -3.19 15.98
CA LYS A 97 -7.67 -3.58 16.24
C LYS A 97 -7.35 -4.81 15.42
N TYR A 98 -6.34 -4.70 14.57
CA TYR A 98 -5.92 -5.79 13.70
C TYR A 98 -4.47 -6.18 13.99
N ASP A 99 -4.24 -7.48 13.99
CA ASP A 99 -2.94 -8.11 14.22
C ASP A 99 -2.38 -8.80 12.98
N SER A 100 -3.24 -9.20 12.05
CA SER A 100 -2.83 -9.85 10.81
C SER A 100 -3.79 -9.55 9.65
N VAL A 101 -3.31 -9.80 8.44
CA VAL A 101 -4.00 -9.54 7.19
C VAL A 101 -3.70 -10.62 6.17
N ARG A 102 -4.67 -10.89 5.30
CA ARG A 102 -4.52 -11.76 4.12
C ARG A 102 -5.21 -11.08 2.96
N CYS A 103 -4.45 -10.79 1.92
CA CYS A 103 -4.99 -10.24 0.69
C CYS A 103 -4.96 -11.31 -0.40
N GLU A 104 -6.06 -11.45 -1.13
CA GLU A 104 -6.21 -12.43 -2.20
C GLU A 104 -6.90 -11.81 -3.41
N TYR A 105 -6.52 -12.27 -4.62
CA TYR A 105 -7.20 -11.86 -5.84
C TYR A 105 -8.64 -12.34 -5.80
N TRP A 106 -9.57 -11.41 -5.93
CA TRP A 106 -11.00 -11.66 -5.91
C TRP A 106 -11.53 -11.60 -7.33
N ARG A 107 -11.92 -12.77 -7.85
CA ARG A 107 -12.63 -12.84 -9.14
C ARG A 107 -14.07 -12.40 -8.92
N ARG A 108 -14.53 -11.41 -9.70
CA ARG A 108 -15.96 -11.16 -9.89
C ARG A 108 -16.57 -12.26 -10.75
#